data_AF-A0A1M5H113-F1
#
_entry.id   AF-A0A1M5H113-F1
#
_cell.length_a   1.000
_cell.length_b   1.000
_cell.length_c   1.000
_cell.angle_alpha   90.00
_cell.angle_beta   90.00
_cell.angle_gamma   90.00
#
_symmetry.space_group_name_H-M   'P 1'
#
loop_
_entity.id
_entity.type
_entity.pdbx_description
1 polymer ?
#
loop_
_entity_poly.entity_id
_entity_poly.type
_entity_poly.pdbx_seq_one_letter_code
_entity_poly.pdbx_strand_id
1 'polypeptide(L)'
;MIYFDSSALVKLVRQEAETPALARWVDELTDQQRVTSSLARVEVVRAVRGQGDDALRQAGAVLVEIDQLPMTFDVLDAAGALPLPLRSPDAIHLATAIRLRASLTAFVTYDKRLLAAAEEVGLPVACPGAP
;
A
#
# COMPACT_ATOMS: atom_id res chain seq x y z
N MET A 1 11.64 5.05 -4.32
CA MET A 1 10.74 4.62 -3.21
C MET A 1 9.58 3.83 -3.77
N ILE A 2 9.17 2.74 -3.12
CA ILE A 2 8.00 1.94 -3.52
C ILE A 2 6.94 2.12 -2.45
N TYR A 3 5.76 2.55 -2.84
CA TYR A 3 4.62 2.71 -1.95
C TYR A 3 3.72 1.48 -2.01
N PHE A 4 3.37 0.93 -0.86
CA PHE A 4 2.43 -0.18 -0.75
C PHE A 4 1.15 0.30 -0.07
N ASP A 5 0.00 0.09 -0.72
CA ASP A 5 -1.29 0.19 -0.03
C ASP A 5 -1.51 -1.01 0.90
N SER A 6 -2.58 -0.95 1.69
CA SER A 6 -2.91 -2.05 2.60
C SER A 6 -3.23 -3.36 1.89
N SER A 7 -3.80 -3.34 0.68
CA SER A 7 -4.10 -4.56 -0.08
C SER A 7 -2.83 -5.32 -0.49
N ALA A 8 -1.79 -4.60 -0.90
CA ALA A 8 -0.49 -5.17 -1.21
C ALA A 8 0.20 -5.74 0.03
N LEU A 9 0.12 -5.07 1.18
CA LEU A 9 0.71 -5.56 2.43
C LEU A 9 0.00 -6.81 2.95
N VAL A 10 -1.33 -6.89 2.84
CA VAL A 10 -2.08 -8.10 3.23
C VAL A 10 -1.63 -9.33 2.43
N LYS A 11 -1.26 -9.14 1.15
CA LYS A 11 -0.67 -10.22 0.33
C LYS A 11 0.73 -10.63 0.75
N LEU A 12 1.46 -9.83 1.53
CA LEU A 12 2.73 -10.27 2.15
C LEU A 12 2.51 -11.00 3.48
N VAL A 13 1.36 -10.77 4.13
CA VAL A 13 0.98 -11.48 5.36
C VAL A 13 0.44 -12.88 5.04
N ARG A 14 -0.28 -13.01 3.93
CA ARG A 14 -0.84 -14.29 3.47
C ARG A 14 -0.01 -14.83 2.32
N GLN A 15 0.21 -16.14 2.26
CA GLN A 15 0.62 -16.78 1.01
C GLN A 15 -0.59 -16.87 0.07
N GLU A 16 -0.91 -15.78 -0.62
CA GLU A 16 -1.88 -15.74 -1.71
C GLU A 16 -1.20 -16.05 -3.05
N ALA A 17 -1.99 -16.28 -4.11
CA ALA A 17 -1.46 -16.69 -5.41
C ALA A 17 -0.44 -15.69 -5.99
N GLU A 18 -0.63 -14.40 -5.70
CA GLU A 18 0.23 -13.31 -6.18
C GLU A 18 1.45 -13.07 -5.27
N THR A 19 1.47 -13.60 -4.05
CA THR A 19 2.55 -13.40 -3.07
C THR A 19 3.93 -13.80 -3.60
N PRO A 20 4.12 -14.93 -4.32
CA PRO A 20 5.43 -15.28 -4.88
C PRO A 20 5.89 -14.33 -5.99
N ALA A 21 4.96 -13.73 -6.75
CA ALA A 21 5.31 -12.73 -7.76
C ALA A 21 5.66 -11.40 -7.11
N LEU A 22 4.88 -10.97 -6.11
CA LEU A 22 5.16 -9.77 -5.33
C LEU A 22 6.49 -9.85 -4.59
N ALA A 23 6.76 -10.95 -3.90
CA ALA A 23 8.03 -11.14 -3.19
C ALA A 23 9.23 -11.05 -4.13
N ARG A 24 9.20 -11.76 -5.27
CA ARG A 24 10.27 -11.69 -6.27
C ARG A 24 10.46 -10.28 -6.82
N TRP A 25 9.38 -9.59 -7.15
CA TRP A 25 9.44 -8.22 -7.66
C TRP A 25 10.01 -7.24 -6.61
N VAL A 26 9.68 -7.45 -5.34
CA VAL A 26 10.24 -6.70 -4.21
C VAL A 26 11.72 -6.99 -4.01
N ASP A 27 12.15 -8.24 -4.23
CA ASP A 27 13.56 -8.67 -4.14
C ASP A 27 14.40 -8.18 -5.33
N GLU A 28 13.80 -7.96 -6.49
CA GLU A 28 14.47 -7.34 -7.65
C GLU A 28 14.74 -5.83 -7.43
N LEU A 29 14.07 -5.22 -6.46
CA LEU A 29 14.14 -3.78 -6.16
C LEU A 29 14.77 -3.49 -4.78
N THR A 30 15.78 -4.28 -4.39
CA THR A 30 16.41 -4.23 -3.04
C THR A 30 16.91 -2.85 -2.61
N ASP A 31 17.32 -2.00 -3.54
CA ASP A 31 17.87 -0.67 -3.22
C ASP A 31 16.79 0.41 -3.04
N GLN A 32 15.51 0.05 -3.18
CA GLN A 32 14.40 0.99 -3.05
C GLN A 32 13.77 0.94 -1.66
N GLN A 33 13.71 2.09 -1.00
CA GLN A 33 12.97 2.24 0.25
C GLN A 33 11.48 1.90 0.06
N ARG A 34 10.94 1.10 0.98
CA ARG A 34 9.57 0.61 0.98
C ARG A 34 8.77 1.42 1.99
N VAL A 35 7.68 2.03 1.55
CA VAL A 35 6.87 2.94 2.36
C VAL A 35 5.38 2.63 2.28
N THR A 36 4.63 3.02 3.30
CA THR A 36 3.16 2.98 3.32
C THR A 36 2.61 4.14 4.16
N SER A 37 1.28 4.32 4.19
CA SER A 37 0.64 5.23 5.15
C SER A 37 0.61 4.58 6.54
N SER A 38 0.72 5.38 7.61
CA SER A 38 0.49 4.91 8.98
C SER A 38 -0.91 4.31 9.18
N LEU A 39 -1.86 4.60 8.28
CA LEU A 39 -3.18 3.97 8.23
C LEU A 39 -3.10 2.43 8.09
N ALA A 40 -2.06 1.91 7.43
CA ALA A 40 -1.84 0.47 7.24
C ALA A 40 -1.79 -0.31 8.56
N ARG A 41 -1.38 0.34 9.67
CA ARG A 41 -1.38 -0.29 11.01
C ARG A 41 -2.77 -0.77 11.42
N VAL A 42 -3.80 -0.01 11.06
CA VAL A 42 -5.19 -0.39 11.35
C VAL A 42 -5.67 -1.39 10.30
N GLU A 43 -5.47 -1.08 9.03
CA GLU A 43 -6.07 -1.84 7.93
C GLU A 43 -5.52 -3.27 7.82
N VAL A 44 -4.19 -3.44 7.87
CA VAL A 44 -3.55 -4.75 7.75
C VAL A 44 -3.97 -5.66 8.91
N VAL A 45 -3.91 -5.15 10.15
CA VAL A 45 -4.30 -5.92 11.35
C VAL A 45 -5.79 -6.27 11.31
N ARG A 46 -6.66 -5.33 10.91
CA ARG A 46 -8.10 -5.58 10.78
C ARG A 46 -8.42 -6.61 9.71
N ALA A 47 -7.74 -6.54 8.57
CA ALA A 47 -7.92 -7.49 7.46
C ALA A 47 -7.56 -8.92 7.88
N VAL A 48 -6.59 -9.09 8.80
CA VAL A 48 -6.14 -10.42 9.21
C VAL A 48 -6.67 -10.95 10.54
N ARG A 49 -7.45 -10.14 11.27
CA ARG A 49 -7.89 -10.47 12.63
C ARG A 49 -8.66 -11.78 12.79
N GLY A 50 -9.41 -12.19 11.76
CA GLY A 50 -10.20 -13.43 11.78
C GLY A 50 -9.41 -14.71 11.47
N GLN A 51 -8.09 -14.62 11.25
CA GLN A 51 -7.28 -15.74 10.74
C GLN A 51 -6.39 -16.39 11.79
N GLY A 52 -6.51 -15.97 13.06
CA GLY A 52 -5.72 -16.50 14.17
C GLY A 52 -4.42 -15.76 14.44
N ASP A 53 -3.74 -16.18 15.50
CA ASP A 53 -2.60 -15.45 16.07
C ASP A 53 -1.38 -15.41 15.16
N ASP A 54 -1.19 -16.44 14.32
CA ASP A 54 -0.06 -16.51 13.40
C ASP A 54 -0.13 -15.40 12.35
N ALA A 55 -1.32 -15.15 11.80
CA ALA A 55 -1.55 -14.06 10.85
C ALA A 55 -1.36 -12.68 11.48
N LEU A 56 -1.76 -12.51 12.75
CA LEU A 56 -1.54 -11.27 13.50
C LEU A 56 -0.04 -11.03 13.77
N ARG A 57 0.72 -12.07 14.14
CA ARG A 57 2.18 -11.98 14.31
C ARG A 57 2.86 -11.60 12.99
N GLN A 58 2.47 -12.24 11.89
CA GLN A 58 3.03 -11.94 10.57
C GLN A 58 2.67 -10.52 10.10
N ALA A 59 1.45 -10.04 10.34
CA ALA A 59 1.09 -8.63 10.09
C ALA A 59 1.96 -7.66 10.88
N GLY A 60 2.22 -7.96 12.15
CA GLY A 60 3.16 -7.19 12.97
C GLY A 60 4.55 -7.13 12.37
N ALA A 61 5.09 -8.28 11.92
CA ALA A 61 6.41 -8.36 11.29
C ALA A 61 6.47 -7.52 9.99
N VAL A 62 5.49 -7.66 9.10
CA VAL A 62 5.42 -6.86 7.86
C VAL A 62 5.37 -5.36 8.16
N LEU A 63 4.59 -4.94 9.16
CA LEU A 63 4.49 -3.54 9.56
C LEU A 63 5.76 -3.01 10.26
N VAL A 64 6.66 -3.85 10.74
CA VAL A 64 7.96 -3.42 11.29
C VAL A 64 8.98 -3.18 10.18
N GLU A 65 8.94 -3.99 9.13
CA GLU A 65 9.89 -3.93 8.01
C GLU A 65 9.60 -2.80 7.00
N ILE A 66 8.43 -2.14 7.11
CA ILE A 66 8.03 -1.08 6.18
C ILE A 66 7.93 0.29 6.87
N ASP A 67 8.52 1.30 6.23
CA ASP A 67 8.48 2.66 6.72
C ASP A 67 7.06 3.24 6.59
N GLN A 68 6.52 3.73 7.71
CA GLN A 68 5.17 4.27 7.76
C GLN A 68 5.21 5.79 7.78
N LEU A 69 4.66 6.38 6.73
CA LEU A 69 4.51 7.82 6.60
C LEU A 69 3.33 8.29 7.45
N PRO A 70 3.53 9.29 8.33
CA PRO A 70 2.46 9.76 9.20
C PRO A 70 1.27 10.31 8.43
N MET A 71 0.06 9.93 8.86
CA MET A 71 -1.19 10.53 8.42
C MET A 71 -1.40 11.88 9.13
N THR A 72 -0.74 12.91 8.61
CA THR A 72 -0.83 14.28 9.10
C THR A 72 -2.10 14.98 8.56
N PHE A 73 -2.48 16.11 9.17
CA PHE A 73 -3.69 16.84 8.74
C PHE A 73 -3.62 17.30 7.28
N ASP A 74 -2.46 17.70 6.77
CA ASP A 74 -2.28 18.05 5.36
C ASP A 74 -2.45 16.86 4.40
N VAL A 75 -2.13 15.62 4.83
CA VAL A 75 -2.51 14.41 4.05
C VAL A 75 -4.02 14.24 4.02
N LEU A 76 -4.68 14.43 5.17
CA LEU A 76 -6.12 14.25 5.30
C LEU A 76 -6.90 15.28 4.48
N ASP A 77 -6.47 16.55 4.53
CA ASP A 77 -7.05 17.63 3.72
C ASP A 77 -6.85 17.37 2.23
N ALA A 78 -5.64 16.95 1.83
CA ALA A 78 -5.36 16.57 0.45
C ALA A 78 -6.23 15.38 -0.01
N ALA A 79 -6.40 14.36 0.83
CA ALA A 79 -7.27 13.22 0.55
C ALA A 79 -8.74 13.64 0.38
N GLY A 80 -9.23 14.52 1.25
CA GLY A 80 -10.60 15.04 1.18
C GLY A 80 -10.87 15.93 -0.05
N ALA A 81 -9.83 16.55 -0.60
CA ALA A 81 -9.91 17.40 -1.78
C ALA A 81 -9.80 16.64 -3.12
N LEU A 82 -9.47 15.34 -3.10
CA LEU A 82 -9.35 14.54 -4.33
C LEU A 82 -10.70 14.46 -5.06
N PRO A 83 -10.79 14.88 -6.33
CA PRO A 83 -12.04 14.83 -7.11
C PRO A 83 -12.29 13.43 -7.69
N LEU A 84 -11.92 12.37 -6.96
CA LEU A 84 -11.96 10.99 -7.41
C LEU A 84 -12.98 10.20 -6.56
N PRO A 85 -13.74 9.25 -7.15
CA PRO A 85 -14.75 8.47 -6.44
C PRO A 85 -14.14 7.36 -5.56
N LEU A 86 -13.21 7.72 -4.68
CA LEU A 86 -12.52 6.81 -3.78
C LEU A 86 -13.19 6.77 -2.40
N ARG A 87 -13.04 5.64 -1.70
CA ARG A 87 -13.34 5.57 -0.26
C ARG A 87 -12.26 6.31 0.51
N SER A 88 -12.59 6.81 1.71
CA SER A 88 -11.64 7.60 2.51
C SER A 88 -10.28 6.93 2.75
N PRO A 89 -10.18 5.62 3.07
CA PRO A 89 -8.88 4.97 3.22
C PRO A 89 -8.04 4.96 1.94
N ASP A 90 -8.67 4.64 0.81
CA ASP A 90 -8.03 4.63 -0.51
C ASP A 90 -7.56 6.05 -0.90
N ALA A 91 -8.38 7.06 -0.62
CA ALA A 91 -8.02 8.47 -0.84
C ALA A 91 -6.82 8.89 0.02
N ILE A 92 -6.71 8.42 1.27
CA ILE A 92 -5.56 8.68 2.15
C ILE A 92 -4.30 8.02 1.61
N HIS A 93 -4.38 6.77 1.16
CA HIS A 93 -3.25 6.10 0.51
C HIS A 93 -2.79 6.86 -0.74
N LEU A 94 -3.73 7.24 -1.60
CA LEU A 94 -3.41 7.98 -2.82
C LEU A 94 -2.80 9.35 -2.53
N ALA A 95 -3.39 10.13 -1.62
CA ALA A 95 -2.86 11.43 -1.21
C ALA A 95 -1.45 11.33 -0.60
N THR A 96 -1.21 10.30 0.21
CA THR A 96 0.12 10.04 0.79
C THR A 96 1.14 9.78 -0.33
N ALA A 97 0.80 8.94 -1.31
CA ALA A 97 1.70 8.60 -2.41
C ALA A 97 1.94 9.76 -3.38
N ILE A 98 0.92 10.60 -3.65
CA ILE A 98 1.07 11.81 -4.48
C ILE A 98 2.16 12.74 -3.92
N ARG A 99 2.28 12.86 -2.60
CA ARG A 99 3.35 13.67 -1.97
C ARG A 99 4.76 13.16 -2.25
N LEU A 100 4.90 11.87 -2.56
CA LEU A 100 6.17 11.23 -2.87
C LEU A 100 6.45 11.18 -4.37
N ARG A 101 5.57 11.71 -5.22
CA ARG A 101 5.60 11.51 -6.68
C ARG A 101 6.99 11.68 -7.31
N ALA A 102 7.78 12.66 -6.85
CA ALA A 102 9.10 12.93 -7.39
C ALA A 102 10.13 11.81 -7.14
N SER A 103 9.95 11.00 -6.10
CA SER A 103 10.83 9.89 -5.71
C SER A 103 10.14 8.52 -5.79
N LEU A 104 8.88 8.48 -6.23
CA LEU A 104 8.08 7.27 -6.31
C LEU A 104 8.44 6.47 -7.56
N THR A 105 8.94 5.27 -7.33
CA THR A 105 9.28 4.28 -8.36
C THR A 105 8.06 3.47 -8.76
N ALA A 106 7.22 3.13 -7.76
CA ALA A 106 6.00 2.35 -7.98
C ALA A 106 5.00 2.58 -6.83
N PHE A 107 3.72 2.61 -7.19
CA PHE A 107 2.57 2.52 -6.30
C PHE A 107 1.94 1.14 -6.47
N VAL A 108 2.08 0.31 -5.44
CA VAL A 108 1.65 -1.09 -5.46
C VAL A 108 0.29 -1.22 -4.79
N THR A 109 -0.70 -1.67 -5.56
CA THR A 109 -2.04 -1.96 -5.07
C THR A 109 -2.66 -3.11 -5.86
N TYR A 110 -3.55 -3.85 -5.21
CA TYR A 110 -4.38 -4.89 -5.82
C TYR A 110 -5.87 -4.52 -5.81
N ASP A 111 -6.23 -3.33 -5.30
CA ASP A 111 -7.56 -2.77 -5.47
C ASP A 111 -7.66 -2.09 -6.84
N LYS A 112 -8.56 -2.58 -7.69
CA LYS A 112 -8.71 -2.09 -9.07
C LYS A 112 -9.15 -0.63 -9.14
N ARG A 113 -9.94 -0.14 -8.17
CA ARG A 113 -10.41 1.25 -8.16
C ARG A 113 -9.28 2.18 -7.74
N LEU A 114 -8.49 1.78 -6.74
CA LEU A 114 -7.33 2.54 -6.31
C LEU A 114 -6.23 2.54 -7.37
N LEU A 115 -6.02 1.42 -8.07
CA LEU A 115 -5.10 1.31 -9.20
C LEU A 115 -5.47 2.33 -10.30
N ALA A 116 -6.71 2.32 -10.76
CA ALA A 116 -7.19 3.23 -11.80
C ALA A 116 -7.08 4.70 -11.36
N ALA A 117 -7.39 5.00 -10.10
CA ALA A 117 -7.25 6.36 -9.58
C ALA A 117 -5.77 6.81 -9.49
N ALA A 118 -4.85 5.91 -9.14
CA ALA A 118 -3.42 6.18 -9.14
C ALA A 118 -2.87 6.42 -10.55
N GLU A 119 -3.35 5.66 -11.55
CA GLU A 119 -3.07 5.89 -12.97
C GLU A 119 -3.60 7.24 -13.45
N GLU A 120 -4.84 7.60 -13.08
CA GLU A 120 -5.48 8.86 -13.48
C GLU A 120 -4.69 10.08 -12.99
N VAL A 121 -4.08 10.01 -11.80
CA VAL A 121 -3.20 11.06 -11.28
C VAL A 121 -1.73 10.90 -11.71
N GLY A 122 -1.43 9.95 -12.60
CA GLY A 122 -0.10 9.77 -13.20
C GLY A 122 0.96 9.22 -12.26
N LEU A 123 0.59 8.42 -11.25
CA LEU A 123 1.58 7.67 -10.47
C LEU A 123 2.05 6.44 -11.26
N PRO A 124 3.32 6.02 -11.14
CA PRO A 124 3.79 4.77 -11.70
C PRO A 124 3.16 3.63 -10.90
N VAL A 125 2.20 2.91 -11.48
CA VAL A 125 1.51 1.81 -10.77
C VAL A 125 2.15 0.46 -11.04
N ALA A 126 2.01 -0.47 -10.09
CA ALA A 126 2.40 -1.86 -10.25
C ALA A 126 1.44 -2.80 -9.51
N CYS A 127 1.14 -3.95 -10.10
CA CYS A 127 0.34 -5.02 -9.49
C CYS A 127 0.96 -6.40 -9.80
N PRO A 128 2.15 -6.73 -9.24
CA PRO A 128 2.88 -7.94 -9.62
C PRO A 128 2.06 -9.22 -9.49
N GLY A 129 1.99 -10.01 -10.56
CA GLY A 129 1.24 -11.28 -10.56
C GLY A 129 -0.28 -11.14 -10.70
N ALA A 130 -0.82 -9.92 -10.77
CA ALA A 130 -2.18 -9.72 -11.28
C ALA A 130 -2.22 -9.96 -12.80
N PRO A 131 -3.31 -10.55 -13.33
CA PRO A 131 -3.49 -10.78 -14.77
C PRO A 131 -3.72 -9.51 -15.57
#